data_AF-A0A9E3SKR8-F1
#
_entry.id   AF-A0A9E3SKR8-F1
#
_cell.length_a   1.000
_cell.length_b   1.000
_cell.length_c   1.000
_cell.angle_alpha   90.00
_cell.angle_beta   90.00
_cell.angle_gamma   90.00
#
_symmetry.space_group_name_H-M   'P 1'
#
loop_
_entity.id
_entity.type
_entity.pdbx_description
1 polymer ?
#
loop_
_entity_poly.entity_id
_entity_poly.type
_entity_poly.pdbx_seq_one_letter_code
_entity_poly.pdbx_strand_id
1 'polypeptide(L)'
;VSEASVDLFGWRAGQEIVLPLAGRRAAFRVAGIFRDYSRTWGAVLVDLADYRALTGDPLANDIAIHLARGAEAKTVEAALGLVVAQVPGAELHDASYIHARALAIFDRTFAATYALEAVAILIALAGVTSSFAALAWSRRREFGVLRHLGLTRREVTRLLALEGAAAGIIGAALGLASGFAVSVVLVHVVNRQSFHWGMAIHMPWLGVAVLLAAVIALCALGASLAGRAAVAREAVEAVKDDA
;
A
#
# COMPACT_ATOMS: atom_id res chain seq x y z
N VAL A 1 11.09 24.09 11.49
CA VAL A 1 10.20 24.32 10.32
C VAL A 1 9.90 22.99 9.65
N SER A 2 8.78 22.83 8.94
CA SER A 2 8.46 21.55 8.29
C SER A 2 9.24 21.34 6.99
N GLU A 3 9.35 20.09 6.50
CA GLU A 3 9.91 19.79 5.17
C GLU A 3 9.23 20.59 4.05
N ALA A 4 7.90 20.73 4.11
CA ALA A 4 7.16 21.54 3.14
C ALA A 4 7.61 23.01 3.14
N SER A 5 7.93 23.58 4.30
CA SER A 5 8.47 24.95 4.38
C SER A 5 9.87 25.07 3.77
N VAL A 6 10.68 24.02 3.81
CA VAL A 6 11.99 23.97 3.15
C VAL A 6 11.81 24.00 1.64
N ASP A 7 10.89 23.18 1.12
CA ASP A 7 10.63 23.04 -0.31
C ASP A 7 9.98 24.31 -0.90
N LEU A 8 8.97 24.86 -0.22
CA LEU A 8 8.20 26.02 -0.68
C LEU A 8 8.92 27.36 -0.50
N PHE A 9 9.59 27.57 0.64
CA PHE A 9 10.17 28.86 1.01
C PHE A 9 11.71 28.88 0.96
N GLY A 10 12.35 27.74 0.65
CA GLY A 10 13.80 27.63 0.59
C GLY A 10 14.50 27.74 1.95
N TRP A 11 13.78 27.63 3.06
CA TRP A 11 14.33 27.77 4.40
C TRP A 11 15.27 26.61 4.76
N ARG A 12 16.39 26.89 5.42
CA ARG A 12 17.39 25.88 5.80
C ARG A 12 17.67 25.89 7.29
N ALA A 13 18.11 24.75 7.83
CA ALA A 13 18.60 24.68 9.20
C ALA A 13 19.75 25.67 9.42
N GLY A 14 19.72 26.39 10.53
CA GLY A 14 20.69 27.42 10.89
C GLY A 14 20.45 28.79 10.24
N GLN A 15 19.57 28.91 9.25
CA GLN A 15 19.21 30.18 8.60
C GLN A 15 18.37 31.05 9.55
N GLU A 16 18.53 32.36 9.44
CA GLU A 16 17.64 33.34 10.06
C GLU A 16 16.45 33.64 9.15
N ILE A 17 15.25 33.55 9.71
CA ILE A 17 13.98 33.82 9.04
C ILE A 17 13.20 34.87 9.82
N VAL A 18 12.45 35.71 9.13
CA VAL A 18 11.62 36.75 9.74
C VAL A 18 10.16 36.36 9.62
N LEU A 19 9.49 36.16 10.76
CA LEU A 19 8.09 35.76 10.80
C LEU A 19 7.20 36.93 11.25
N PRO A 20 6.07 37.16 10.58
CA PRO A 20 5.06 38.08 11.07
C PRO A 20 4.25 37.41 12.19
N LEU A 21 4.49 37.81 13.44
CA LEU A 21 3.77 37.32 14.62
C LEU A 21 3.10 38.50 15.33
N ALA A 22 1.78 38.41 15.54
CA ALA A 22 0.98 39.45 16.19
C ALA A 22 1.22 40.88 15.65
N GLY A 23 1.34 41.02 14.32
CA GLY A 23 1.60 42.30 13.65
C GLY A 23 3.04 42.82 13.76
N ARG A 24 3.95 42.08 14.41
CA ARG A 24 5.38 42.39 14.50
C ARG A 24 6.20 41.45 13.64
N ARG A 25 7.35 41.93 13.16
CA ARG A 25 8.34 41.09 12.46
C ARG A 25 9.38 40.63 13.48
N ALA A 26 9.36 39.36 13.82
CA ALA A 26 10.31 38.75 14.74
C ALA A 26 11.30 37.86 13.96
N ALA A 27 12.59 37.99 14.28
CA ALA A 27 13.64 37.18 13.70
C ALA A 27 13.79 35.88 14.50
N PHE A 28 13.85 34.76 13.80
CA PHE A 28 14.06 33.43 14.37
C PHE A 28 15.16 32.72 13.61
N ARG A 29 15.90 31.88 14.32
CA ARG A 29 16.83 30.94 13.70
C ARG A 29 16.17 29.58 13.54
N VAL A 30 16.27 28.99 12.35
CA VAL A 30 15.74 27.65 12.09
C VAL A 30 16.58 26.62 12.86
N ALA A 31 16.09 26.16 14.01
CA ALA A 31 16.78 25.17 14.83
C ALA A 31 16.81 23.77 14.19
N GLY A 32 15.77 23.41 13.43
CA GLY A 32 15.66 22.09 12.81
C GLY A 32 14.51 21.97 11.82
N ILE A 33 14.52 20.85 11.09
CA ILE A 33 13.52 20.49 10.09
C ILE A 33 12.79 19.23 10.58
N PHE A 34 11.46 19.26 10.58
CA PHE A 34 10.62 18.13 10.97
C PHE A 34 9.66 17.73 9.85
N ARG A 35 9.10 16.52 9.93
CA ARG A 35 8.11 16.03 8.96
C ARG A 35 6.71 16.34 9.45
N ASP A 36 5.96 17.11 8.67
CA ASP A 36 4.53 17.37 8.87
C ASP A 36 3.77 16.74 7.70
N TYR A 37 3.01 15.70 7.98
CA TYR A 37 2.23 14.95 6.98
C TYR A 37 0.84 15.54 6.74
N SER A 38 0.44 16.53 7.55
CA SER A 38 -0.90 17.12 7.52
C SER A 38 -0.93 18.44 6.77
N ARG A 39 0.16 19.22 6.82
CA ARG A 39 0.21 20.58 6.26
C ARG A 39 1.19 20.67 5.08
N THR A 40 0.65 20.64 3.87
CA THR A 40 1.44 20.76 2.63
C THR A 40 1.89 22.18 2.33
N TRP A 41 1.27 23.20 2.91
CA TRP A 41 1.63 24.61 2.74
C TRP A 41 2.74 25.10 3.69
N GLY A 42 3.31 24.22 4.51
CA GLY A 42 4.37 24.55 5.45
C GLY A 42 3.89 24.79 6.88
N ALA A 43 4.79 24.59 7.84
CA ALA A 43 4.53 24.77 9.27
C ALA A 43 5.79 25.22 10.03
N VAL A 44 5.59 26.03 11.06
CA VAL A 44 6.62 26.44 12.01
C VAL A 44 6.20 25.97 13.39
N LEU A 45 7.18 25.46 14.14
CA LEU A 45 7.01 25.09 15.53
C LEU A 45 7.91 26.01 16.34
N VAL A 46 7.32 26.71 17.30
CA VAL A 46 7.97 27.66 18.22
C VAL A 46 7.66 27.20 19.63
N ASP A 47 8.59 27.43 20.55
CA ASP A 47 8.31 27.18 21.96
C ASP A 47 7.11 28.03 22.43
N LEU A 48 6.22 27.43 23.21
CA LEU A 48 5.00 28.10 23.65
C LEU A 48 5.30 29.31 24.54
N ALA A 49 6.36 29.27 25.34
CA ALA A 49 6.76 30.40 26.17
C ALA A 49 7.26 31.56 25.32
N ASP A 50 8.06 31.29 24.29
CA ASP A 50 8.54 32.30 23.34
C ASP A 50 7.39 32.91 22.53
N TYR A 51 6.46 32.07 22.04
CA TYR A 51 5.26 32.53 21.36
C TYR A 51 4.46 33.49 22.25
N ARG A 52 4.16 33.09 23.49
CA ARG A 52 3.42 33.91 24.46
C ARG A 52 4.13 35.21 24.82
N ALA A 53 5.44 35.17 25.00
CA ALA A 53 6.23 36.37 25.30
C ALA A 53 6.20 37.39 24.15
N LEU A 54 6.15 36.92 22.91
CA LEU A 54 6.16 37.77 21.72
C LEU A 54 4.77 38.28 21.32
N THR A 55 3.73 37.44 21.43
CA THR A 55 2.37 37.77 20.99
C THR A 55 1.46 38.25 22.12
N GLY A 56 1.74 37.87 23.36
CA GLY A 56 0.86 38.07 24.50
C GLY A 56 -0.40 37.19 24.48
N ASP A 57 -0.50 36.23 23.55
CA ASP A 57 -1.69 35.40 23.36
C ASP A 57 -1.74 34.23 24.36
N PRO A 58 -2.70 34.20 25.31
CA PRO A 58 -2.79 33.13 26.29
C PRO A 58 -3.53 31.89 25.75
N LEU A 59 -4.20 31.99 24.61
CA LEU A 59 -5.11 30.97 24.11
C LEU A 59 -4.36 29.72 23.61
N ALA A 60 -5.06 28.58 23.66
CA ALA A 60 -4.59 27.32 23.11
C ALA A 60 -5.74 26.66 22.36
N ASN A 61 -5.45 26.18 21.14
CA ASN A 61 -6.42 25.47 20.31
C ASN A 61 -6.44 23.97 20.62
N ASP A 62 -5.28 23.41 20.98
CA ASP A 62 -5.08 21.99 21.19
C ASP A 62 -4.26 21.75 22.48
N ILE A 63 -4.59 20.68 23.20
CA ILE A 63 -3.86 20.22 24.38
C ILE A 63 -3.55 18.74 24.21
N ALA A 64 -2.25 18.40 24.18
CA ALA A 64 -1.80 17.02 24.18
C ALA A 64 -1.62 16.55 25.63
N ILE A 65 -2.29 15.45 25.99
CA ILE A 65 -2.17 14.84 27.32
C ILE A 65 -1.45 13.50 27.17
N HIS A 66 -0.31 13.37 27.84
CA HIS A 66 0.46 12.13 27.88
C HIS A 66 0.19 11.38 29.18
N LEU A 67 -0.29 10.14 29.05
CA LEU A 67 -0.57 9.29 30.20
C LEU A 67 0.73 8.83 30.88
N ALA A 68 0.75 8.87 32.22
CA ALA A 68 1.84 8.30 33.00
C ALA A 68 1.87 6.76 32.84
N ARG A 69 3.05 6.15 33.04
CA ARG A 69 3.17 4.68 32.97
C ARG A 69 2.25 4.01 34.00
N GLY A 70 1.44 3.07 33.55
CA GLY A 70 0.49 2.33 34.40
C GLY A 70 -0.88 2.99 34.57
N ALA A 71 -1.10 4.19 34.01
CA ALA A 71 -2.42 4.79 33.98
C ALA A 71 -3.33 4.06 32.98
N GLU A 72 -4.56 3.76 33.39
CA GLU A 72 -5.56 3.14 32.51
C GLU A 72 -6.23 4.22 31.66
N ALA A 73 -6.07 4.12 30.32
CA ALA A 73 -6.53 5.13 29.37
C ALA A 73 -8.04 5.43 29.51
N LYS A 74 -8.88 4.40 29.60
CA LYS A 74 -10.34 4.55 29.73
C LYS A 74 -10.76 5.32 30.99
N THR A 75 -10.08 5.05 32.10
CA THR A 75 -10.36 5.70 33.38
C THR A 75 -9.99 7.19 33.33
N VAL A 76 -8.85 7.52 32.71
CA VAL A 76 -8.43 8.91 32.52
C VAL A 76 -9.32 9.63 31.50
N GLU A 77 -9.70 8.97 30.41
CA GLU A 77 -10.61 9.52 29.40
C GLU A 77 -11.98 9.87 30.00
N ALA A 78 -12.54 8.98 30.83
CA ALA A 78 -13.79 9.24 31.53
C ALA A 78 -13.69 10.45 32.48
N ALA A 79 -12.59 10.56 33.23
CA ALA A 79 -12.35 11.70 34.12
C ALA A 79 -12.18 13.02 33.34
N LEU A 80 -11.42 12.99 32.23
CA LEU A 80 -11.23 14.14 31.35
C LEU A 80 -12.53 14.54 30.66
N GLY A 81 -13.37 13.59 30.26
CA GLY A 81 -14.67 13.85 29.66
C GLY A 81 -15.57 14.72 30.54
N LEU A 82 -15.53 14.53 31.87
CA LEU A 82 -16.27 15.37 32.81
C LEU A 82 -15.78 16.83 32.85
N VAL A 83 -14.48 17.04 32.65
CA VAL A 83 -13.88 18.39 32.59
C VAL A 83 -14.15 19.03 31.23
N VAL A 84 -13.96 18.28 30.14
CA VAL A 84 -14.17 18.74 28.76
C VAL A 84 -15.63 19.11 28.52
N ALA A 85 -16.59 18.40 29.11
CA ALA A 85 -18.00 18.74 29.03
C ALA A 85 -18.35 20.12 29.60
N GLN A 86 -17.49 20.70 30.46
CA GLN A 86 -17.67 22.04 31.01
C GLN A 86 -17.08 23.14 30.11
N VAL A 87 -16.35 22.77 29.05
CA VAL A 87 -15.71 23.70 28.11
C VAL A 87 -16.46 23.66 26.78
N PRO A 88 -17.24 24.71 26.44
CA PRO A 88 -17.99 24.75 25.19
C PRO A 88 -17.10 24.59 23.96
N GLY A 89 -17.42 23.63 23.08
CA GLY A 89 -16.69 23.37 21.84
C GLY A 89 -15.39 22.58 22.00
N ALA A 90 -15.03 22.16 23.22
CA ALA A 90 -13.90 21.26 23.42
C ALA A 90 -14.29 19.82 23.08
N GLU A 91 -13.45 19.16 22.29
CA GLU A 91 -13.61 17.76 21.94
C GLU A 91 -12.43 16.97 22.51
N LEU A 92 -12.73 15.84 23.17
CA LEU A 92 -11.71 14.90 23.61
C LEU A 92 -11.55 13.83 22.55
N HIS A 93 -10.33 13.68 22.04
CA HIS A 93 -9.98 12.65 21.07
C HIS A 93 -8.84 11.80 21.62
N ASP A 94 -9.06 10.48 21.71
CA ASP A 94 -7.97 9.54 21.96
C ASP A 94 -7.09 9.43 20.70
N ALA A 95 -5.78 9.38 20.88
CA ALA A 95 -4.83 9.06 19.82
C ALA A 95 -5.20 7.76 19.08
N SER A 96 -5.75 6.75 19.78
CA SER A 96 -6.21 5.51 19.15
C SER A 96 -7.40 5.73 18.21
N TYR A 97 -8.33 6.60 18.60
CA TYR A 97 -9.49 6.99 17.81
C TYR A 97 -9.07 7.81 16.58
N ILE A 98 -8.18 8.79 16.75
CA ILE A 98 -7.62 9.59 15.64
C ILE A 98 -6.92 8.67 14.65
N HIS A 99 -6.09 7.74 15.13
CA HIS A 99 -5.38 6.79 14.29
C HIS A 99 -6.34 5.89 13.51
N ALA A 100 -7.35 5.31 14.17
CA ALA A 100 -8.35 4.46 13.53
C ALA A 100 -9.20 5.22 12.50
N ARG A 101 -9.61 6.44 12.81
CA ARG A 101 -10.35 7.33 11.89
C ARG A 101 -9.52 7.71 10.67
N ALA A 102 -8.25 8.06 10.87
CA ALA A 102 -7.33 8.35 9.78
C ALA A 102 -7.21 7.12 8.86
N LEU A 103 -6.98 5.93 9.43
CA LEU A 103 -6.86 4.70 8.65
C LEU A 103 -8.15 4.38 7.87
N ALA A 104 -9.32 4.54 8.49
CA ALA A 104 -10.60 4.30 7.83
C ALA A 104 -10.86 5.26 6.64
N ILE A 105 -10.46 6.52 6.76
CA ILE A 105 -10.55 7.50 5.66
C ILE A 105 -9.60 7.10 4.53
N PHE A 106 -8.37 6.72 4.86
CA PHE A 106 -7.40 6.20 3.91
C PHE A 106 -7.94 4.97 3.17
N ASP A 107 -8.37 3.94 3.88
CA ASP A 107 -8.90 2.69 3.31
C ASP A 107 -10.07 2.96 2.36
N ARG A 108 -10.96 3.89 2.72
CA ARG A 108 -12.09 4.26 1.86
C ARG A 108 -11.67 4.92 0.56
N THR A 109 -10.67 5.79 0.60
CA THR A 109 -10.13 6.42 -0.62
C THR A 109 -9.41 5.39 -1.50
N PHE A 110 -8.73 4.40 -0.90
CA PHE A 110 -8.05 3.33 -1.64
C PHE A 110 -8.96 2.16 -2.05
N ALA A 111 -10.18 2.07 -1.52
CA ALA A 111 -11.13 1.00 -1.85
C ALA A 111 -11.40 0.87 -3.36
N ALA A 112 -11.51 2.01 -4.06
CA ALA A 112 -11.68 2.01 -5.51
C ALA A 112 -10.45 1.42 -6.24
N THR A 113 -9.25 1.75 -5.76
CA THR A 113 -8.00 1.18 -6.28
C THR A 113 -7.94 -0.33 -6.05
N TYR A 114 -8.32 -0.82 -4.87
CA TYR A 114 -8.38 -2.25 -4.59
C TYR A 114 -9.41 -2.98 -5.48
N ALA A 115 -10.54 -2.34 -5.78
CA ALA A 115 -11.52 -2.91 -6.71
C ALA A 115 -10.95 -3.02 -8.14
N LEU A 116 -10.27 -1.97 -8.62
CA LEU A 116 -9.59 -2.00 -9.92
C LEU A 116 -8.45 -3.02 -9.97
N GLU A 117 -7.69 -3.15 -8.88
CA GLU A 117 -6.65 -4.17 -8.73
C GLU A 117 -7.24 -5.59 -8.82
N ALA A 118 -8.33 -5.86 -8.10
CA ALA A 118 -9.02 -7.15 -8.16
C ALA A 118 -9.50 -7.46 -9.60
N VAL A 119 -10.08 -6.48 -10.30
CA VAL A 119 -10.48 -6.64 -11.70
C VAL A 119 -9.27 -6.92 -12.59
N ALA A 120 -8.16 -6.20 -12.41
CA ALA A 120 -6.94 -6.42 -13.17
C ALA A 120 -6.38 -7.84 -12.95
N ILE A 121 -6.36 -8.33 -11.71
CA ILE A 121 -5.96 -9.70 -11.37
C ILE A 121 -6.87 -10.72 -12.05
N LEU A 122 -8.19 -10.51 -12.04
CA LEU A 122 -9.14 -11.40 -12.71
C LEU A 122 -8.92 -11.48 -14.22
N ILE A 123 -8.72 -10.32 -14.88
CA ILE A 123 -8.44 -10.25 -16.31
C ILE A 123 -7.11 -10.95 -16.62
N ALA A 124 -6.07 -10.70 -15.82
CA ALA A 124 -4.78 -11.35 -15.97
C ALA A 124 -4.87 -12.88 -15.84
N LEU A 125 -5.59 -13.37 -14.82
CA LEU A 125 -5.79 -14.81 -14.60
C LEU A 125 -6.59 -15.46 -15.73
N ALA A 126 -7.63 -14.80 -16.24
CA ALA A 126 -8.39 -15.25 -17.40
C ALA A 126 -7.51 -15.33 -18.65
N GLY A 127 -6.66 -14.31 -18.88
CA GLY A 127 -5.69 -14.29 -19.97
C GLY A 127 -4.71 -15.45 -19.89
N VAL A 128 -4.06 -15.64 -18.74
CA VAL A 128 -3.12 -16.76 -18.50
C VAL A 128 -3.79 -18.11 -18.75
N THR A 129 -4.97 -18.32 -18.18
CA THR A 129 -5.71 -19.59 -18.33
C THR A 129 -6.08 -19.86 -19.80
N SER A 130 -6.52 -18.82 -20.53
CA SER A 130 -6.84 -18.90 -21.95
C SER A 130 -5.61 -19.23 -22.80
N SER A 131 -4.47 -18.58 -22.54
CA SER A 131 -3.21 -18.86 -23.24
C SER A 131 -2.75 -20.30 -23.03
N PHE A 132 -2.82 -20.80 -21.79
CA PHE A 132 -2.48 -22.21 -21.50
C PHE A 132 -3.48 -23.19 -22.11
N ALA A 133 -4.78 -22.85 -22.17
CA ALA A 133 -5.77 -23.66 -22.87
C ALA A 133 -5.47 -23.77 -24.36
N ALA A 134 -5.12 -22.64 -25.01
CA ALA A 134 -4.71 -22.65 -26.40
C ALA A 134 -3.45 -23.51 -26.62
N LEU A 135 -2.45 -23.39 -25.74
CA LEU A 135 -1.21 -24.19 -25.80
C LEU A 135 -1.46 -25.69 -25.57
N ALA A 136 -2.33 -26.03 -24.63
CA ALA A 136 -2.70 -27.41 -24.38
C ALA A 136 -3.46 -28.02 -25.57
N TRP A 137 -4.30 -27.21 -26.23
CA TRP A 137 -5.06 -27.63 -27.40
C TRP A 137 -4.16 -27.85 -28.62
N SER A 138 -3.20 -26.96 -28.87
CA SER A 138 -2.23 -27.12 -29.97
C SER A 138 -1.33 -28.35 -29.78
N ARG A 139 -0.96 -28.66 -28.52
CA ARG A 139 -0.11 -29.80 -28.16
C ARG A 139 -0.86 -31.10 -27.86
N ARG A 140 -2.17 -31.18 -28.13
CA ARG A 140 -2.98 -32.38 -27.78
C ARG A 140 -2.42 -33.68 -28.35
N ARG A 141 -1.97 -33.65 -29.62
CA ARG A 141 -1.39 -34.83 -30.30
C ARG A 141 -0.10 -35.29 -29.64
N GLU A 142 0.74 -34.37 -29.16
CA GLU A 142 1.97 -34.70 -28.44
C GLU A 142 1.65 -35.41 -27.11
N PHE A 143 0.63 -34.93 -26.38
CA PHE A 143 0.18 -35.58 -25.15
C PHE A 143 -0.44 -36.97 -25.39
N GLY A 144 -1.12 -37.16 -26.52
CA GLY A 144 -1.60 -38.47 -26.98
C GLY A 144 -0.46 -39.46 -27.22
N VAL A 145 0.62 -39.03 -27.89
CA VAL A 145 1.82 -39.85 -28.12
C VAL A 145 2.54 -40.18 -26.80
N LEU A 146 2.70 -39.21 -25.90
CA LEU A 146 3.31 -39.44 -24.58
C LEU A 146 2.52 -40.47 -23.76
N ARG A 147 1.19 -40.48 -23.88
CA ARG A 147 0.35 -41.50 -23.25
C ARG A 147 0.57 -42.90 -23.84
N HIS A 148 0.80 -43.02 -25.15
CA HIS A 148 1.13 -44.31 -25.77
C HIS A 148 2.53 -44.81 -25.38
N LEU A 149 3.44 -43.91 -25.04
CA LEU A 149 4.75 -44.23 -24.46
C LEU A 149 4.69 -44.59 -22.96
N GLY A 150 3.49 -44.60 -22.35
CA GLY A 150 3.28 -45.06 -20.98
C GLY A 150 3.13 -43.95 -19.94
N LEU A 151 3.15 -42.66 -20.31
CA LEU A 151 2.91 -41.58 -19.34
C LEU A 151 1.47 -41.56 -18.84
N THR A 152 1.31 -41.44 -17.54
CA THR A 152 0.01 -41.29 -16.87
C THR A 152 -0.55 -39.88 -17.05
N ARG A 153 -1.88 -39.72 -16.91
CA ARG A 153 -2.53 -38.40 -16.93
C ARG A 153 -1.96 -37.43 -15.89
N ARG A 154 -1.55 -37.96 -14.73
CA ARG A 154 -0.98 -37.16 -13.64
C ARG A 154 0.37 -36.57 -14.04
N GLU A 155 1.22 -37.33 -14.72
CA GLU A 155 2.53 -36.86 -15.18
C GLU A 155 2.42 -35.75 -16.22
N VAL A 156 1.51 -35.90 -17.20
CA VAL A 156 1.24 -34.86 -18.20
C VAL A 156 0.73 -33.57 -17.52
N THR A 157 -0.20 -33.69 -16.57
CA THR A 157 -0.70 -32.51 -15.85
C THR A 157 0.33 -31.87 -14.94
N ARG A 158 1.27 -32.65 -14.38
CA ARG A 158 2.37 -32.15 -13.56
C ARG A 158 3.39 -31.38 -14.40
N LEU A 159 3.68 -31.87 -15.60
CA LEU A 159 4.57 -31.19 -16.55
C LEU A 159 3.97 -29.84 -16.96
N LEU A 160 2.69 -29.80 -17.30
CA LEU A 160 1.98 -28.54 -17.60
C LEU A 160 1.93 -27.59 -16.40
N ALA A 161 1.74 -28.10 -15.19
CA ALA A 161 1.80 -27.28 -13.98
C ALA A 161 3.19 -26.67 -13.75
N LEU A 162 4.27 -27.40 -14.07
CA LEU A 162 5.65 -26.90 -14.01
C LEU A 162 5.92 -25.82 -15.06
N GLU A 163 5.45 -26.01 -16.30
CA GLU A 163 5.51 -24.98 -17.35
C GLU A 163 4.76 -23.70 -16.90
N GLY A 164 3.56 -23.89 -16.33
CA GLY A 164 2.76 -22.81 -15.76
C GLY A 164 3.46 -22.08 -14.60
N ALA A 165 4.07 -22.82 -13.68
CA ALA A 165 4.85 -22.25 -12.59
C ALA A 165 6.07 -21.46 -13.09
N ALA A 166 6.80 -21.98 -14.09
CA ALA A 166 7.95 -21.31 -14.67
C ALA A 166 7.56 -19.99 -15.35
N ALA A 167 6.48 -20.00 -16.14
CA ALA A 167 5.93 -18.77 -16.72
C ALA A 167 5.47 -17.78 -15.63
N GLY A 168 4.84 -18.29 -14.58
CA GLY A 168 4.44 -17.51 -13.41
C GLY A 168 5.62 -16.85 -12.71
N ILE A 169 6.74 -17.55 -12.54
CA ILE A 169 7.97 -17.00 -11.93
C ILE A 169 8.52 -15.84 -12.76
N ILE A 170 8.60 -16.01 -14.10
CA ILE A 170 9.09 -14.96 -15.00
C ILE A 170 8.18 -13.74 -14.94
N GLY A 171 6.86 -13.96 -15.04
CA GLY A 171 5.87 -12.88 -14.95
C GLY A 171 5.92 -12.17 -13.60
N ALA A 172 6.07 -12.92 -12.51
CA ALA A 172 6.17 -12.40 -11.15
C ALA A 172 7.44 -11.55 -10.96
N ALA A 173 8.58 -11.99 -11.51
CA ALA A 173 9.83 -11.23 -11.47
C ALA A 173 9.72 -9.90 -12.26
N LEU A 174 9.16 -9.94 -13.47
CA LEU A 174 8.94 -8.75 -14.29
C LEU A 174 7.91 -7.80 -13.65
N GLY A 175 6.84 -8.34 -13.08
CA GLY A 175 5.82 -7.60 -12.36
C GLY A 175 6.39 -6.92 -11.11
N LEU A 176 7.22 -7.62 -10.33
CA LEU A 176 7.88 -7.06 -9.17
C LEU A 176 8.85 -5.94 -9.56
N ALA A 177 9.66 -6.15 -10.60
CA ALA A 177 10.61 -5.14 -11.08
C ALA A 177 9.91 -3.86 -11.58
N SER A 178 8.88 -4.02 -12.41
CA SER A 178 8.09 -2.90 -12.93
C SER A 178 7.28 -2.19 -11.84
N GLY A 179 6.63 -2.94 -10.94
CA GLY A 179 5.91 -2.40 -9.79
C GLY A 179 6.83 -1.65 -8.82
N PHE A 180 8.04 -2.16 -8.57
CA PHE A 180 9.04 -1.45 -7.78
C PHE A 180 9.48 -0.14 -8.45
N ALA A 181 9.76 -0.16 -9.75
CA ALA A 181 10.13 1.05 -10.49
C ALA A 181 9.02 2.12 -10.42
N VAL A 182 7.76 1.73 -10.61
CA VAL A 182 6.61 2.62 -10.48
C VAL A 182 6.48 3.15 -9.05
N SER A 183 6.64 2.30 -8.03
CA SER A 183 6.61 2.71 -6.62
C SER A 183 7.67 3.76 -6.30
N VAL A 184 8.90 3.60 -6.79
CA VAL A 184 9.99 4.57 -6.60
C VAL A 184 9.62 5.92 -7.20
N VAL A 185 9.05 5.94 -8.41
CA VAL A 185 8.59 7.18 -9.06
C VAL A 185 7.45 7.83 -8.27
N LEU A 186 6.46 7.06 -7.82
CA LEU A 186 5.36 7.58 -7.02
C LEU A 186 5.86 8.23 -5.72
N VAL A 187 6.80 7.59 -5.01
CA VAL A 187 7.30 8.08 -3.72
C VAL A 187 8.24 9.27 -3.87
N HIS A 188 9.17 9.24 -4.83
CA HIS A 188 10.22 10.25 -4.92
C HIS A 188 9.87 11.42 -5.83
N VAL A 189 8.99 11.22 -6.81
CA VAL A 189 8.60 12.26 -7.78
C VAL A 189 7.20 12.75 -7.46
N VAL A 190 6.19 11.89 -7.61
CA VAL A 190 4.78 12.29 -7.51
C VAL A 190 4.46 12.81 -6.11
N ASN A 191 4.80 12.05 -5.06
CA ASN A 191 4.49 12.45 -3.68
C ASN A 191 5.20 13.75 -3.27
N ARG A 192 6.47 13.92 -3.67
CA ARG A 192 7.22 15.14 -3.39
C ARG A 192 6.61 16.35 -4.10
N GLN A 193 6.18 16.19 -5.34
CA GLN A 193 5.53 17.26 -6.11
C GLN A 193 4.14 17.61 -5.57
N SER A 194 3.36 16.63 -5.11
CA SER A 194 1.99 16.87 -4.62
C SER A 194 1.95 17.36 -3.17
N PHE A 195 2.87 16.90 -2.33
CA PHE A 195 2.76 17.09 -0.88
C PHE A 195 3.96 17.81 -0.24
N HIS A 196 5.08 18.02 -0.96
CA HIS A 196 6.30 18.71 -0.50
C HIS A 196 7.07 18.03 0.65
N TRP A 197 6.69 16.82 1.05
CA TRP A 197 7.39 16.03 2.06
C TRP A 197 7.77 14.63 1.55
N GLY A 198 8.83 14.07 2.14
CA GLY A 198 9.31 12.73 1.83
C GLY A 198 8.64 11.63 2.66
N MET A 199 8.51 10.44 2.08
CA MET A 199 8.19 9.21 2.80
C MET A 199 9.33 8.20 2.69
N ALA A 200 9.55 7.46 3.77
CA ALA A 200 10.42 6.29 3.72
C ALA A 200 9.67 5.14 3.02
N ILE A 201 10.35 4.46 2.10
CA ILE A 201 9.82 3.25 1.49
C ILE A 201 9.94 2.12 2.52
N HIS A 202 8.80 1.56 2.92
CA HIS A 202 8.74 0.34 3.70
C HIS A 202 8.31 -0.82 2.78
N MET A 203 9.15 -1.86 2.70
CA MET A 203 8.87 -3.03 1.87
C MET A 203 8.21 -4.13 2.71
N PRO A 204 6.92 -4.47 2.47
CA PRO A 204 6.24 -5.54 3.19
C PRO A 204 6.63 -6.91 2.59
N TRP A 205 7.85 -7.36 2.87
CA TRP A 205 8.43 -8.58 2.29
C TRP A 205 7.53 -9.81 2.40
N LEU A 206 6.84 -9.98 3.53
CA LEU A 206 5.90 -11.10 3.73
C LEU A 206 4.71 -11.02 2.77
N GLY A 207 4.10 -9.83 2.63
CA GLY A 207 2.98 -9.62 1.72
C GLY A 207 3.38 -9.85 0.27
N VAL A 208 4.56 -9.36 -0.12
CA VAL A 208 5.15 -9.61 -1.45
C VAL A 208 5.38 -11.10 -1.66
N ALA A 209 6.00 -11.80 -0.71
CA ALA A 209 6.26 -13.24 -0.83
C ALA A 209 4.96 -14.06 -0.97
N VAL A 210 3.93 -13.73 -0.19
CA VAL A 210 2.60 -14.37 -0.28
C VAL A 210 1.96 -14.11 -1.63
N LEU A 211 2.00 -12.88 -2.13
CA LEU A 211 1.47 -12.51 -3.45
C LEU A 211 2.19 -13.28 -4.57
N LEU A 212 3.52 -13.32 -4.56
CA LEU A 212 4.30 -14.04 -5.57
C LEU A 212 3.98 -15.55 -5.52
N ALA A 213 3.91 -16.14 -4.33
CA ALA A 213 3.53 -17.55 -4.17
C ALA A 213 2.12 -17.82 -4.70
N ALA A 214 1.15 -16.94 -4.42
CA ALA A 214 -0.22 -17.06 -4.90
C ALA A 214 -0.29 -16.98 -6.44
N VAL A 215 0.41 -16.02 -7.05
CA VAL A 215 0.45 -15.87 -8.53
C VAL A 215 1.05 -17.11 -9.18
N ILE A 216 2.20 -17.60 -8.70
CA ILE A 216 2.85 -18.81 -9.23
C ILE A 216 1.93 -20.03 -9.09
N ALA A 217 1.27 -20.18 -7.94
CA ALA A 217 0.33 -21.27 -7.70
C ALA A 217 -0.88 -21.19 -8.64
N LEU A 218 -1.43 -20.00 -8.87
CA LEU A 218 -2.54 -19.77 -9.79
C LEU A 218 -2.16 -20.06 -11.24
N CYS A 219 -0.97 -19.66 -11.70
CA CYS A 219 -0.47 -20.01 -13.03
C CYS A 219 -0.32 -21.52 -13.21
N ALA A 220 0.26 -22.21 -12.23
CA ALA A 220 0.40 -23.67 -12.23
C ALA A 220 -0.97 -24.37 -12.24
N LEU A 221 -1.93 -23.89 -11.43
CA LEU A 221 -3.30 -24.38 -11.38
C LEU A 221 -4.01 -24.19 -12.72
N GLY A 222 -3.95 -22.99 -13.30
CA GLY A 222 -4.54 -22.67 -14.60
C GLY A 222 -4.02 -23.59 -15.71
N ALA A 223 -2.70 -23.77 -15.79
CA ALA A 223 -2.07 -24.69 -16.75
C ALA A 223 -2.52 -26.15 -16.53
N SER A 224 -2.60 -26.60 -15.27
CA SER A 224 -3.04 -27.95 -14.93
C SER A 224 -4.51 -28.22 -15.30
N LEU A 225 -5.38 -27.22 -15.13
CA LEU A 225 -6.81 -27.32 -15.45
C LEU A 225 -7.02 -27.38 -16.95
N ALA A 226 -6.31 -26.54 -17.69
CA ALA A 226 -6.36 -26.53 -19.15
C ALA A 226 -5.85 -27.86 -19.73
N GLY A 227 -4.76 -28.40 -19.19
CA GLY A 227 -4.24 -29.72 -19.56
C GLY A 227 -5.22 -30.85 -19.30
N ARG A 228 -5.87 -30.85 -18.13
CA ARG A 228 -6.92 -31.84 -17.81
C ARG A 228 -8.10 -31.78 -18.79
N ALA A 229 -8.55 -30.57 -19.11
CA ALA A 229 -9.67 -30.38 -20.04
C ALA A 229 -9.33 -30.89 -21.46
N ALA A 230 -8.11 -30.65 -21.94
CA ALA A 230 -7.65 -31.14 -23.24
C ALA A 230 -7.62 -32.68 -23.30
N VAL A 231 -7.03 -33.32 -22.29
CA VAL A 231 -6.90 -34.79 -22.22
C VAL A 231 -8.25 -35.49 -22.00
N ALA A 232 -9.18 -34.85 -21.29
CA ALA A 232 -10.52 -35.40 -21.07
C ALA A 232 -11.38 -35.40 -22.34
N ARG A 233 -11.31 -34.33 -23.15
CA ARG A 233 -12.07 -34.23 -24.41
C ARG A 233 -11.59 -35.20 -25.48
N GLU A 234 -10.27 -35.41 -25.59
CA GLU A 234 -9.71 -36.38 -26.55
C GLU A 234 -10.20 -37.82 -26.28
N ALA A 235 -10.34 -38.22 -25.01
CA ALA A 235 -10.88 -39.53 -24.67
C ALA A 235 -12.37 -39.70 -25.02
N VAL A 236 -13.14 -38.61 -25.07
CA VAL A 236 -14.56 -38.64 -25.44
C VAL A 236 -14.74 -38.61 -26.96
N GLU A 237 -13.88 -37.88 -27.68
CA GLU A 237 -13.86 -37.88 -29.16
C GLU A 237 -13.40 -39.24 -29.71
N ALA A 238 -12.35 -39.83 -29.13
CA ALA A 238 -11.87 -41.15 -29.56
C ALA A 238 -12.94 -42.26 -29.42
N VAL A 239 -13.77 -42.22 -28.38
CA VAL A 239 -14.89 -43.18 -28.20
C VAL A 239 -16.04 -42.91 -29.17
N LYS A 240 -16.18 -41.68 -29.68
CA LYS A 240 -17.20 -41.34 -30.69
C LYS A 240 -16.79 -41.70 -32.11
N ASP A 241 -15.50 -41.69 -32.42
CA ASP A 241 -15.00 -42.05 -33.75
C ASP A 241 -14.92 -43.60 -33.94
N ASP A 242 -14.94 -44.37 -32.84
CA ASP A 242 -14.96 -45.84 -32.85
C ASP A 242 -16.39 -46.46 -32.81
N ALA A 243 -17.45 -45.65 -32.87
CA ALA A 243 -18.86 -46.06 -32.84
C ALA A 243 -19.60 -45.72 -34.14
#